data_AF-A0A6G0WBB0-F1
#
_entry.id   AF-A0A6G0WBB0-F1
#
_cell.length_a   1.000
_cell.length_b   1.000
_cell.length_c   1.000
_cell.angle_alpha   90.00
_cell.angle_beta   90.00
_cell.angle_gamma   90.00
#
_symmetry.space_group_name_H-M   'P 1'
#
loop_
_entity.id
_entity.type
_entity.pdbx_description
1 polymer ?
#
loop_
_entity_poly.entity_id
_entity_poly.type
_entity_poly.pdbx_seq_one_letter_code
_entity_poly.pdbx_strand_id
1 'polypeptide(L)'
;MCNLDPSSSNYESITVSPSLFKTTPVKQKYFSTNSSLIDNSDSMIANKRSTIVKLKKNLKNSGHLFKNKNIFNSSSFPSTDSQTLVKMQNRQNISRKPWTNLEKDFSLRLYYKSPSAYKFLRSTKINLPGLATIKR
;
A
#
# COMPACT_ATOMS: atom_id res chain seq x y z
N MET A 1 36.99 65.46 -49.82
CA MET A 1 36.44 66.48 -48.90
C MET A 1 36.81 66.02 -47.50
N CYS A 2 37.84 66.63 -46.89
CA CYS A 2 37.75 67.78 -45.96
C CYS A 2 37.02 67.38 -44.66
N ASN A 3 37.45 67.65 -43.42
CA ASN A 3 38.64 68.26 -42.81
C ASN A 3 38.50 68.03 -41.29
N LEU A 4 39.64 67.97 -40.59
CA LEU A 4 40.00 68.53 -39.26
C LEU A 4 38.88 68.92 -38.25
N ASP A 5 39.02 68.43 -36.99
CA ASP A 5 39.04 69.10 -35.66
C ASP A 5 38.29 70.45 -35.44
N PRO A 6 38.15 71.00 -34.20
CA PRO A 6 38.00 70.47 -32.83
C PRO A 6 36.89 71.21 -32.02
N SER A 7 36.73 70.85 -30.73
CA SER A 7 36.35 71.74 -29.60
C SER A 7 34.90 72.21 -29.40
N SER A 8 34.60 72.50 -28.11
CA SER A 8 33.38 73.15 -27.55
C SER A 8 32.24 72.17 -27.24
N SER A 9 31.65 72.07 -26.04
CA SER A 9 31.72 72.88 -24.81
C SER A 9 30.93 72.15 -23.70
N ASN A 10 31.41 72.31 -22.45
CA ASN A 10 30.61 72.38 -21.23
C ASN A 10 29.71 71.18 -20.88
N TYR A 11 30.26 70.22 -20.13
CA TYR A 11 29.46 69.44 -19.19
C TYR A 11 29.66 70.04 -17.80
N GLU A 12 28.67 70.81 -17.34
CA GLU A 12 28.57 71.24 -15.95
C GLU A 12 28.33 70.02 -15.06
N SER A 13 29.20 69.84 -14.08
CA SER A 13 29.06 68.85 -13.01
C SER A 13 27.91 69.26 -12.09
N ILE A 14 26.71 68.73 -12.32
CA ILE A 14 25.62 68.86 -11.33
C ILE A 14 25.82 67.81 -10.25
N THR A 15 26.29 68.27 -9.10
CA THR A 15 26.38 67.54 -7.84
C THR A 15 24.99 67.02 -7.45
N VAL A 16 24.81 65.70 -7.47
CA VAL A 16 23.59 65.05 -6.95
C VAL A 16 23.71 64.97 -5.43
N SER A 17 22.93 65.79 -4.72
CA SER A 17 22.64 65.59 -3.30
C SER A 17 21.58 64.49 -3.14
N PRO A 18 21.84 63.39 -2.41
CA PRO A 18 20.85 62.35 -2.21
C PRO A 18 19.87 62.74 -1.11
N SER A 19 18.77 63.39 -1.47
CA SER A 19 17.63 63.58 -0.56
C SER A 19 16.60 62.46 -0.72
N LEU A 20 16.66 61.53 0.23
CA LEU A 20 15.53 61.04 1.02
C LEU A 20 14.29 60.50 0.25
N PHE A 21 14.33 59.21 -0.11
CA PHE A 21 13.11 58.40 -0.19
C PHE A 21 13.23 57.17 0.69
N LYS A 22 12.65 57.24 1.89
CA LYS A 22 12.39 56.08 2.74
C LYS A 22 11.25 55.28 2.11
N THR A 23 11.55 54.21 1.39
CA THR A 23 10.54 53.22 1.04
C THR A 23 10.22 52.38 2.27
N THR A 24 8.97 52.43 2.73
CA THR A 24 8.45 51.62 3.83
C THR A 24 8.41 50.12 3.44
N PRO A 25 8.69 49.18 4.36
CA PRO A 25 8.62 47.75 4.08
C PRO A 25 7.20 47.23 4.33
N VAL A 26 6.31 47.29 3.32
CA VAL A 26 4.92 46.80 3.47
C VAL A 26 4.62 45.54 2.65
N LYS A 27 5.55 45.03 1.82
CA LYS A 27 5.28 43.92 0.89
C LYS A 27 5.90 42.55 1.22
N GLN A 28 6.59 42.37 2.35
CA GLN A 28 7.26 41.08 2.64
C GLN A 28 6.39 40.08 3.44
N LYS A 29 5.38 40.52 4.20
CA LYS A 29 4.56 39.61 5.02
C LYS A 29 3.53 38.78 4.25
N TYR A 30 2.95 39.32 3.17
CA TYR A 30 1.84 38.67 2.47
C TYR A 30 2.25 37.49 1.58
N PHE A 31 3.47 37.50 1.03
CA PHE A 31 3.96 36.40 0.18
C PHE A 31 4.34 35.16 0.99
N SER A 32 4.91 35.34 2.18
CA SER A 32 5.32 34.24 3.07
C SER A 32 4.13 33.47 3.68
N THR A 33 3.04 34.16 4.00
CA THR A 33 1.82 33.53 4.52
C THR A 33 1.07 32.77 3.43
N ASN A 34 1.05 33.30 2.19
CA ASN A 34 0.40 32.62 1.08
C ASN A 34 1.18 31.38 0.64
N SER A 35 2.52 31.42 0.59
CA SER A 35 3.33 30.25 0.26
C SER A 35 3.17 29.14 1.30
N SER A 36 3.25 29.46 2.58
CA SER A 36 3.06 28.48 3.66
C SER A 36 1.64 27.91 3.72
N LEU A 37 0.60 28.70 3.39
CA LEU A 37 -0.77 28.19 3.24
C LEU A 37 -0.89 27.21 2.06
N ILE A 38 -0.24 27.50 0.93
CA ILE A 38 -0.19 26.62 -0.23
C ILE A 38 0.55 25.32 0.12
N ASP A 39 1.72 25.40 0.75
CA ASP A 39 2.51 24.24 1.18
C ASP A 39 1.74 23.35 2.17
N ASN A 40 0.98 23.96 3.09
CA ASN A 40 0.09 23.25 4.00
C ASN A 40 -1.06 22.55 3.26
N SER A 41 -1.62 23.18 2.23
CA SER A 41 -2.68 22.56 1.42
C SER A 41 -2.14 21.40 0.58
N ASP A 42 -0.95 21.52 0.00
CA ASP A 42 -0.32 20.48 -0.81
C ASP A 42 0.08 19.27 0.04
N SER A 43 0.61 19.49 1.25
CA SER A 43 0.89 18.42 2.19
C SER A 43 -0.38 17.70 2.65
N MET A 44 -1.49 18.42 2.90
CA MET A 44 -2.79 17.80 3.19
C MET A 44 -3.31 16.97 2.00
N ILE A 45 -3.15 17.46 0.77
CA ILE A 45 -3.54 16.74 -0.44
C ILE A 45 -2.70 15.47 -0.61
N ALA A 46 -1.38 15.55 -0.43
CA ALA A 46 -0.48 14.40 -0.49
C ALA A 46 -0.85 13.34 0.55
N ASN A 47 -1.16 13.76 1.78
CA ASN A 47 -1.62 12.88 2.86
C ASN A 47 -2.93 12.18 2.50
N LYS A 48 -3.93 12.91 1.99
CA LYS A 48 -5.20 12.33 1.50
C LYS A 48 -4.99 11.36 0.34
N ARG A 49 -4.09 11.67 -0.60
CA ARG A 49 -3.75 10.74 -1.69
C ARG A 49 -3.14 9.45 -1.13
N SER A 50 -2.23 9.56 -0.15
CA SER A 50 -1.60 8.40 0.49
C SER A 50 -2.62 7.49 1.20
N THR A 51 -3.61 8.07 1.89
CA THR A 51 -4.65 7.30 2.57
C THR A 51 -5.56 6.61 1.57
N ILE A 52 -5.96 7.29 0.49
CA ILE A 52 -6.74 6.69 -0.61
C ILE A 52 -6.00 5.52 -1.24
N VAL A 53 -4.69 5.64 -1.48
CA VAL A 53 -3.87 4.54 -2.04
C VAL A 53 -3.85 3.34 -1.09
N LYS A 54 -3.64 3.57 0.21
CA LYS A 54 -3.69 2.51 1.24
C LYS A 54 -5.06 1.83 1.28
N LEU A 55 -6.14 2.60 1.26
CA LEU A 55 -7.52 2.07 1.25
C LEU A 55 -7.81 1.26 0.00
N LYS A 56 -7.43 1.75 -1.19
CA LYS A 56 -7.58 1.01 -2.46
C LYS A 56 -6.84 -0.32 -2.44
N LYS A 57 -5.61 -0.35 -1.89
CA LYS A 57 -4.84 -1.59 -1.72
C LYS A 57 -5.55 -2.57 -0.79
N ASN A 58 -6.06 -2.08 0.34
CA ASN A 58 -6.80 -2.91 1.31
C ASN A 58 -8.11 -3.47 0.72
N LEU A 59 -8.86 -2.69 -0.06
CA LEU A 59 -10.07 -3.15 -0.74
C LEU A 59 -9.78 -4.24 -1.79
N LYS A 60 -8.71 -4.10 -2.57
CA LYS A 60 -8.28 -5.16 -3.51
C LYS A 60 -7.95 -6.46 -2.78
N ASN A 61 -7.25 -6.36 -1.65
CA ASN A 61 -6.90 -7.53 -0.83
C ASN A 61 -8.14 -8.17 -0.19
N SER A 62 -9.08 -7.37 0.31
CA SER A 62 -10.29 -7.89 0.97
C SER A 62 -11.25 -8.53 -0.02
N GLY A 63 -11.44 -7.94 -1.21
CA GLY A 63 -12.30 -8.51 -2.27
C GLY A 63 -11.88 -9.93 -2.69
N HIS A 64 -10.58 -10.21 -2.74
CA HIS A 64 -10.07 -11.57 -3.00
C HIS A 64 -10.38 -12.55 -1.85
N LEU A 65 -10.37 -12.09 -0.60
CA LEU A 65 -10.71 -12.92 0.57
C LEU A 65 -12.22 -13.25 0.61
N PHE A 66 -13.09 -12.32 0.20
CA PHE A 66 -14.55 -12.54 0.17
C PHE A 66 -14.98 -13.52 -0.92
N LYS A 67 -14.37 -13.50 -2.11
CA LYS A 67 -14.69 -14.45 -3.20
C LYS A 67 -14.53 -15.91 -2.78
N ASN A 68 -13.49 -16.23 -2.00
CA ASN A 68 -13.20 -17.60 -1.58
C ASN A 68 -14.12 -18.11 -0.46
N LYS A 69 -14.67 -17.22 0.38
CA LYS A 69 -15.62 -17.61 1.45
C LYS A 69 -16.97 -18.06 0.87
N ASN A 70 -17.40 -17.47 -0.25
CA ASN A 70 -18.69 -17.80 -0.86
C ASN A 70 -18.72 -19.17 -1.54
N ILE A 71 -17.58 -19.71 -1.98
CA ILE A 71 -17.54 -21.03 -2.65
C ILE A 71 -18.02 -22.14 -1.70
N PHE A 72 -17.54 -22.14 -0.46
CA PHE A 72 -17.90 -23.16 0.52
C PHE A 72 -19.33 -23.09 1.05
N ASN A 73 -19.93 -21.89 1.00
CA ASN A 73 -21.29 -21.66 1.47
C ASN A 73 -22.33 -21.91 0.37
N SER A 74 -21.93 -21.87 -0.91
CA SER A 74 -22.80 -22.09 -2.05
C SER A 74 -22.79 -23.53 -2.56
N SER A 75 -21.70 -24.26 -2.37
CA SER A 75 -21.61 -25.66 -2.81
C SER A 75 -22.26 -26.62 -1.82
N SER A 76 -23.20 -27.44 -2.31
CA SER A 76 -23.70 -28.59 -1.57
C SER A 76 -22.66 -29.71 -1.59
N PHE A 77 -22.25 -30.17 -0.41
CA PHE A 77 -21.31 -31.29 -0.27
C PHE A 77 -22.08 -32.55 0.13
N PRO A 78 -21.77 -33.72 -0.46
CA PRO A 78 -22.44 -34.97 -0.12
C PRO A 78 -22.14 -35.45 1.30
N SER A 79 -21.05 -34.97 1.90
CA SER A 79 -20.67 -35.30 3.28
C SER A 79 -19.86 -34.20 3.95
N THR A 80 -19.87 -34.19 5.29
CA THR A 80 -19.00 -33.34 6.11
C THR A 80 -17.52 -33.58 5.83
N ASP A 81 -17.13 -34.83 5.56
CA ASP A 81 -15.75 -35.23 5.25
C ASP A 81 -15.29 -34.65 3.92
N SER A 82 -16.14 -34.72 2.89
CA SER A 82 -15.83 -34.12 1.59
C SER A 82 -15.66 -32.59 1.70
N GLN A 83 -16.55 -31.92 2.45
CA GLN A 83 -16.41 -30.50 2.71
C GLN A 83 -15.11 -30.18 3.47
N THR A 84 -14.77 -30.99 4.46
CA THR A 84 -13.55 -30.83 5.28
C THR A 84 -12.31 -30.95 4.42
N LEU A 85 -12.23 -31.96 3.55
CA LEU A 85 -11.09 -32.13 2.64
C LEU A 85 -10.89 -30.91 1.74
N VAL A 86 -11.95 -30.37 1.13
CA VAL A 86 -11.85 -29.19 0.26
C VAL A 86 -11.44 -27.95 1.07
N LYS A 87 -11.98 -27.78 2.29
CA LYS A 87 -11.56 -26.70 3.21
C LYS A 87 -10.07 -26.80 3.54
N MET A 88 -9.55 -28.01 3.77
CA MET A 88 -8.12 -28.24 3.98
C MET A 88 -7.28 -27.89 2.76
N GLN A 89 -7.78 -28.15 1.54
CA GLN A 89 -7.07 -27.81 0.31
C GLN A 89 -7.00 -26.29 0.07
N ASN A 90 -8.08 -25.56 0.31
CA ASN A 90 -8.12 -24.10 0.12
C ASN A 90 -7.51 -23.30 1.31
N ARG A 91 -6.77 -23.98 2.18
CA ARG A 91 -6.21 -23.39 3.38
C ARG A 91 -5.00 -22.54 3.05
N GLN A 92 -5.14 -21.21 3.14
CA GLN A 92 -4.02 -20.29 3.02
C GLN A 92 -3.09 -20.42 4.25
N ASN A 93 -1.77 -20.43 4.01
CA ASN A 93 -0.73 -20.48 5.05
C ASN A 93 -0.82 -21.68 6.00
N ILE A 94 -0.58 -22.90 5.48
CA ILE A 94 -0.79 -24.12 6.25
C ILE A 94 0.04 -24.23 7.52
N SER A 95 1.24 -23.64 7.53
CA SER A 95 2.17 -23.66 8.65
C SER A 95 1.78 -22.75 9.81
N ARG A 96 1.01 -21.68 9.56
CA ARG A 96 0.72 -20.64 10.57
C ARG A 96 -0.55 -20.90 11.36
N LYS A 97 -1.55 -21.52 10.74
CA LYS A 97 -2.83 -21.78 11.37
C LYS A 97 -2.80 -23.19 12.01
N PRO A 98 -3.39 -23.40 13.20
CA PRO A 98 -3.56 -24.75 13.76
C PRO A 98 -4.68 -25.52 13.04
N TRP A 99 -4.57 -26.83 13.00
CA TRP A 99 -5.62 -27.71 12.48
C TRP A 99 -6.81 -27.73 13.43
N THR A 100 -8.01 -27.60 12.87
CA THR A 100 -9.27 -27.73 13.60
C THR A 100 -9.54 -29.19 13.97
N ASN A 101 -10.38 -29.43 14.97
CA ASN A 101 -10.71 -30.80 15.40
C ASN A 101 -11.33 -31.62 14.27
N LEU A 102 -12.23 -31.04 13.47
CA LEU A 102 -12.82 -31.71 12.31
C LEU A 102 -11.77 -32.17 11.28
N GLU A 103 -10.78 -31.32 11.00
CA GLU A 103 -9.69 -31.66 10.08
C GLU A 103 -8.80 -32.78 10.64
N LYS A 104 -8.55 -32.76 11.95
CA LYS A 104 -7.79 -33.80 12.64
C LYS A 104 -8.56 -35.12 12.63
N ASP A 105 -9.84 -35.13 12.98
CA ASP A 105 -10.67 -36.32 13.04
C ASP A 105 -10.87 -36.96 11.66
N PHE A 106 -11.05 -36.13 10.62
CA PHE A 106 -11.03 -36.60 9.24
C PHE A 106 -9.69 -37.28 8.89
N SER A 107 -8.58 -36.62 9.23
CA SER A 107 -7.23 -37.14 8.94
C SER A 107 -6.91 -38.41 9.72
N LEU A 108 -7.38 -38.50 10.97
CA LEU A 108 -7.25 -39.67 11.84
C LEU A 108 -8.01 -40.87 11.26
N ARG A 109 -9.28 -40.67 10.85
CA ARG A 109 -10.09 -41.70 10.17
C ARG A 109 -9.45 -42.16 8.88
N LEU A 110 -8.94 -41.24 8.06
CA LEU A 110 -8.24 -41.57 6.82
C LEU A 110 -6.96 -42.38 7.09
N TYR A 111 -6.17 -41.95 8.08
CA TYR A 111 -4.94 -42.63 8.48
C TYR A 111 -5.20 -44.05 8.98
N TYR A 112 -6.19 -44.26 9.85
CA TYR A 112 -6.50 -45.61 10.34
C TYR A 112 -7.20 -46.50 9.32
N LYS A 113 -7.93 -45.92 8.35
CA LYS A 113 -8.50 -46.69 7.24
C LYS A 113 -7.41 -47.21 6.30
N SER A 114 -6.39 -46.40 5.99
CA SER A 114 -5.22 -46.83 5.24
C SER A 114 -4.01 -45.93 5.50
N PRO A 115 -3.05 -46.37 6.35
CA PRO A 115 -1.86 -45.58 6.65
C PRO A 115 -0.98 -45.33 5.43
N SER A 116 -0.90 -46.31 4.52
CA SER A 116 -0.12 -46.22 3.28
C SER A 116 -0.73 -45.21 2.32
N ALA A 117 -2.07 -45.23 2.15
CA ALA A 117 -2.75 -44.22 1.33
C ALA A 117 -2.58 -42.82 1.91
N TYR A 118 -2.67 -42.66 3.24
CA TYR A 118 -2.45 -41.36 3.89
C TYR A 118 -1.05 -40.80 3.60
N LYS A 119 -0.01 -41.63 3.75
CA LYS A 119 1.37 -41.23 3.43
C LYS A 119 1.54 -40.85 1.97
N PHE A 120 0.93 -41.62 1.06
CA PHE A 120 0.94 -41.37 -0.37
C PHE A 120 0.25 -40.04 -0.73
N LEU A 121 -0.96 -39.79 -0.24
CA LEU A 121 -1.68 -38.54 -0.51
C LEU A 121 -0.90 -37.31 -0.02
N ARG A 122 -0.21 -37.46 1.12
CA ARG A 122 0.65 -36.40 1.65
C ARG A 122 1.91 -36.19 0.82
N SER A 123 2.48 -37.24 0.21
CA SER A 123 3.62 -37.10 -0.70
C SER A 123 3.21 -36.49 -2.03
N THR A 124 1.97 -36.71 -2.50
CA THR A 124 1.39 -36.06 -3.69
C THR A 124 0.96 -34.61 -3.46
N LYS A 125 1.48 -33.94 -2.42
CA LYS A 125 1.22 -32.53 -2.08
C LYS A 125 -0.24 -32.20 -1.74
N ILE A 126 -1.05 -33.18 -1.34
CA ILE A 126 -2.38 -32.89 -0.77
C ILE A 126 -2.18 -32.31 0.62
N ASN A 127 -2.90 -31.23 0.91
CA ASN A 127 -2.85 -30.51 2.17
C ASN A 127 -3.45 -31.38 3.30
N LEU A 128 -2.60 -32.07 4.04
CA LEU A 128 -2.96 -32.96 5.15
C LEU A 128 -2.06 -32.70 6.39
N PRO A 129 -2.57 -32.89 7.62
CA PRO A 129 -1.79 -32.80 8.85
C PRO A 129 -0.55 -33.70 8.83
N GLY A 130 0.50 -33.28 9.55
CA GLY A 130 1.67 -34.12 9.77
C GLY A 130 1.32 -35.35 10.61
N LEU A 131 2.06 -36.45 10.44
CA LEU A 131 1.86 -37.66 11.26
C LEU A 131 1.96 -37.36 12.75
N ALA A 132 2.88 -36.49 13.16
CA ALA A 132 3.01 -36.04 14.55
C ALA A 132 1.76 -35.28 15.06
N THR A 133 1.04 -34.60 14.18
CA THR A 133 -0.18 -33.86 14.53
C THR A 133 -1.37 -34.78 14.76
N ILE A 134 -1.42 -35.92 14.08
CA ILE A 134 -2.51 -36.91 14.17
C ILE A 134 -2.30 -37.86 15.35
N LYS A 135 -1.03 -38.12 15.70
CA LYS A 135 -0.63 -39.04 16.79
C LYS A 135 -0.52 -38.38 18.17
N ARG A 136 -0.74 -37.07 18.25
CA ARG A 136 -0.70 -36.28 19.50
C ARG A 136 -2.11 -36.02 19.99
#